data_AF-A0A318CJG3-F1
#
_entry.id   AF-A0A318CJG3-F1
#
_cell.length_a   1.000
_cell.length_b   1.000
_cell.length_c   1.000
_cell.angle_alpha   90.00
_cell.angle_beta   90.00
_cell.angle_gamma   90.00
#
_symmetry.space_group_name_H-M   'P 1'
#
loop_
_entity.id
_entity.type
_entity.pdbx_description
1 polymer ?
#
loop_
_entity_poly.entity_id
_entity_poly.type
_entity_poly.pdbx_seq_one_letter_code
_entity_poly.pdbx_strand_id
1 'polypeptide(L)'
;MSRNAKHMYVSVQLNPAVASASVSIEVYLNEGSSPYYTGTITTDTAGVAKFTIVNAPTGTYLTVVTDVTAVGYTLGGDFPEDIYSK
;
A
#
# COMPACT_ATOMS: atom_id res chain seq x y z
N MET A 1 3.33 -29.83 -4.24
CA MET A 1 3.13 -28.54 -3.55
C MET A 1 2.08 -27.76 -4.31
N SER A 2 0.93 -27.44 -3.69
CA SER A 2 -0.12 -26.68 -4.37
C SER A 2 0.38 -25.25 -4.60
N ARG A 3 0.53 -24.84 -5.86
CA ARG A 3 0.86 -23.47 -6.23
C ARG A 3 -0.38 -22.63 -5.95
N ASN A 4 -0.38 -21.89 -4.84
CA ASN A 4 -1.50 -21.03 -4.48
C ASN A 4 -1.59 -19.89 -5.51
N ALA A 5 -2.37 -20.06 -6.57
CA ALA A 5 -2.47 -19.11 -7.68
C ALA A 5 -3.32 -17.86 -7.37
N LYS A 6 -3.66 -17.62 -6.10
CA LYS A 6 -4.42 -16.44 -5.69
C LYS A 6 -3.47 -15.26 -5.54
N HIS A 7 -3.74 -14.19 -6.28
CA HIS A 7 -3.02 -12.92 -6.19
C HIS A 7 -3.90 -11.88 -5.53
N MET A 8 -3.28 -10.96 -4.79
CA MET A 8 -3.92 -9.74 -4.31
C MET A 8 -3.35 -8.55 -5.08
N TYR A 9 -4.25 -7.68 -5.54
CA TYR A 9 -3.91 -6.43 -6.21
C TYR A 9 -4.27 -5.26 -5.30
N VAL A 10 -3.29 -4.43 -4.99
CA VAL A 10 -3.49 -3.20 -4.21
C VAL A 10 -3.19 -2.02 -5.12
N SER A 11 -4.13 -1.07 -5.17
CA SER A 11 -4.00 0.16 -5.94
C SER A 11 -4.07 1.33 -4.97
N VAL A 12 -3.00 2.12 -4.92
CA VAL A 12 -2.94 3.37 -4.15
C VAL A 12 -2.96 4.52 -5.13
N GLN A 13 -3.98 5.37 -5.07
CA GLN A 13 -4.11 6.55 -5.92
C GLN A 13 -3.84 7.81 -5.09
N LEU A 14 -2.96 8.66 -5.59
CA LEU A 14 -2.69 9.97 -5.01
C LEU A 14 -3.67 11.02 -5.56
N ASN A 15 -4.10 11.91 -4.67
CA ASN A 15 -4.87 13.10 -5.03
C ASN A 15 -4.22 14.34 -4.37
N PRO A 16 -3.66 15.29 -5.14
CA PRO A 16 -3.62 15.34 -6.61
C PRO A 16 -2.82 14.20 -7.23
N ALA A 17 -3.08 13.91 -8.51
CA ALA A 17 -2.32 12.90 -9.25
C ALA A 17 -0.88 13.36 -9.43
N VAL A 18 0.06 12.65 -8.80
CA VAL A 18 1.51 12.92 -8.90
C VAL A 18 2.18 11.71 -9.54
N ALA A 19 2.79 11.92 -10.70
CA ALA A 19 3.55 10.89 -11.39
C ALA A 19 4.92 10.68 -10.74
N SER A 20 5.43 9.45 -10.78
CA SER A 20 6.77 9.10 -10.24
C SER A 20 6.95 9.40 -8.74
N ALA A 21 5.86 9.50 -7.99
CA ALA A 21 5.88 9.48 -6.54
C ALA A 21 6.22 8.05 -6.08
N SER A 22 7.19 7.90 -5.19
CA SER A 22 7.45 6.64 -4.51
C SER A 22 6.41 6.43 -3.43
N VAL A 23 5.77 5.26 -3.43
CA VAL A 23 4.76 4.85 -2.46
C VAL A 23 5.21 3.55 -1.83
N SER A 24 5.28 3.51 -0.50
CA SER A 24 5.59 2.33 0.29
C SER A 24 4.35 1.83 1.02
N ILE A 25 4.14 0.52 1.02
CA ILE A 25 3.07 -0.14 1.75
C ILE A 25 3.59 -1.28 2.62
N GLU A 26 2.83 -1.53 3.67
CA GLU A 26 2.87 -2.73 4.47
C GLU A 26 1.50 -3.42 4.39
N VAL A 27 1.51 -4.75 4.33
CA VAL A 27 0.30 -5.57 4.33
C VAL A 27 0.40 -6.58 5.45
N TYR A 28 -0.57 -6.55 6.34
CA TYR A 28 -0.73 -7.46 7.48
C TYR A 28 -1.80 -8.50 7.17
N LEU A 29 -1.60 -9.73 7.64
CA LEU A 29 -2.52 -10.85 7.47
C LEU A 29 -3.06 -11.29 8.84
N ASN A 30 -4.37 -11.41 8.97
CA ASN A 30 -5.07 -11.89 10.16
C ASN A 30 -4.64 -11.19 11.46
N GLU A 31 -4.55 -9.86 11.42
CA GLU A 31 -4.16 -9.02 12.58
C GLU A 31 -2.76 -9.35 13.15
N GLY A 32 -1.88 -9.94 12.34
CA GLY A 32 -0.50 -10.22 12.74
C GLY A 32 0.28 -8.96 13.14
N SER A 33 1.20 -9.09 14.09
CA SER A 33 2.04 -7.99 14.58
C SER A 33 3.19 -7.59 13.65
N SER A 34 3.34 -8.27 12.51
CA SER A 34 4.41 -8.01 11.54
C SER A 34 3.84 -8.11 10.13
N PRO A 35 4.35 -7.28 9.20
CA PRO A 35 3.84 -7.27 7.84
C PRO A 35 4.13 -8.61 7.17
N TYR A 36 3.09 -9.17 6.55
CA TYR A 36 3.20 -10.31 5.65
C TYR A 36 3.88 -9.91 4.31
N TYR A 37 3.66 -8.68 3.86
CA TYR A 37 4.29 -8.13 2.67
C TYR A 37 4.66 -6.66 2.88
N THR A 38 5.81 -6.27 2.35
CA THR A 38 6.25 -4.87 2.24
C THR A 38 6.63 -4.60 0.79
N GLY A 39 6.26 -3.43 0.27
CA GLY A 39 6.60 -3.08 -1.10
C GLY A 39 6.70 -1.60 -1.31
N THR A 40 7.59 -1.20 -2.21
CA THR A 40 7.72 0.18 -2.70
C THR A 40 7.61 0.19 -4.21
N ILE A 41 6.77 1.06 -4.77
CA ILE A 41 6.64 1.26 -6.21
C ILE A 41 6.43 2.75 -6.51
N THR A 42 6.71 3.14 -7.74
CA THR A 42 6.39 4.49 -8.22
C THR A 42 5.00 4.55 -8.84
N THR A 43 4.34 5.69 -8.68
CA THR A 43 3.07 5.98 -9.34
C THR A 43 3.25 6.15 -10.85
N ASP A 44 2.25 5.68 -11.61
CA ASP A 44 2.14 5.97 -13.04
C ASP A 44 1.74 7.44 -13.31
N THR A 45 1.58 7.81 -14.58
CA THR A 45 1.21 9.19 -14.98
C THR A 45 -0.18 9.62 -14.49
N ALA A 46 -1.02 8.68 -14.05
CA ALA A 46 -2.31 8.96 -13.44
C ALA A 46 -2.24 9.06 -11.91
N GLY A 47 -1.04 8.98 -11.32
CA GLY A 47 -0.84 9.05 -9.88
C GLY A 47 -1.18 7.75 -9.16
N VAL A 48 -1.13 6.60 -9.85
CA VAL A 48 -1.53 5.31 -9.28
C VAL A 48 -0.33 4.37 -9.11
N ALA A 49 -0.12 3.89 -7.90
CA ALA A 49 0.83 2.84 -7.54
C ALA A 49 0.10 1.48 -7.49
N LYS A 50 0.58 0.50 -8.26
CA LYS A 50 -0.07 -0.82 -8.45
C LYS A 50 0.82 -1.94 -7.94
N PHE A 51 0.45 -2.54 -6.81
CA PHE A 51 1.17 -3.67 -6.22
C PHE A 51 0.52 -4.99 -6.61
N THR A 52 1.35 -5.99 -6.91
CA THR A 52 0.92 -7.37 -7.14
C THR A 52 1.56 -8.27 -6.09
N ILE A 53 0.73 -8.84 -5.21
CA ILE A 53 1.16 -9.75 -4.15
C ILE A 53 0.77 -11.16 -4.56
N VAL A 54 1.77 -11.95 -4.93
CA VAL A 54 1.58 -13.31 -5.46
C VAL A 54 1.47 -14.34 -4.33
N ASN A 55 0.70 -15.41 -4.57
CA ASN A 55 0.45 -16.48 -3.60
C ASN A 55 -0.13 -16.00 -2.27
N ALA A 56 -0.99 -14.99 -2.30
CA ALA A 56 -1.66 -14.45 -1.13
C ALA A 56 -2.50 -15.56 -0.44
N PRO A 57 -2.25 -15.89 0.83
CA PRO A 57 -3.07 -16.83 1.60
C PRO A 57 -4.54 -16.41 1.69
N THR A 58 -5.43 -17.32 2.06
CA THR A 58 -6.79 -16.91 2.46
C THR A 58 -6.71 -16.25 3.84
N GLY A 59 -7.38 -15.12 4.04
CA GLY A 59 -7.49 -14.45 5.33
C GLY A 59 -7.97 -13.01 5.19
N THR A 60 -7.92 -12.28 6.30
CA THR A 60 -8.22 -10.85 6.35
C THR A 60 -6.93 -10.07 6.19
N TYR A 61 -6.94 -9.06 5.33
CA TYR A 61 -5.77 -8.22 5.05
C TYR A 61 -6.00 -6.80 5.53
N LEU A 62 -4.99 -6.21 6.15
CA LEU A 62 -4.89 -4.78 6.42
C LEU A 62 -3.71 -4.23 5.61
N THR A 63 -3.96 -3.23 4.77
CA THR A 63 -2.90 -2.52 4.06
C THR A 63 -2.71 -1.16 4.70
N VAL A 64 -1.45 -0.81 4.99
CA VAL A 64 -1.04 0.49 5.52
C VAL A 64 -0.09 1.11 4.52
N VAL A 65 -0.36 2.35 4.10
CA VAL A 65 0.62 3.16 3.36
C VAL A 65 1.57 3.75 4.40
N THR A 66 2.86 3.42 4.30
CA THR A 66 3.86 3.80 5.32
C THR A 66 4.70 5.00 4.93
N ASP A 67 4.89 5.25 3.65
CA ASP A 67 5.61 6.42 3.16
C ASP A 67 5.14 6.80 1.75
N VAL A 68 5.14 8.10 1.47
CA VAL A 68 4.97 8.63 0.11
C VAL A 68 5.97 9.77 -0.10
N THR A 69 6.81 9.66 -1.13
CA THR A 69 7.77 10.71 -1.46
C THR A 69 7.64 11.11 -2.92
N ALA A 70 7.61 12.40 -3.20
CA ALA A 70 7.58 12.91 -4.57
C ALA A 70 8.45 14.16 -4.69
N VAL A 71 9.16 14.30 -5.80
CA VAL A 71 10.01 15.48 -6.03
C VAL A 71 9.13 16.73 -6.10
N GLY A 72 9.46 17.73 -5.28
CA GLY A 72 8.70 18.98 -5.21
C GLY A 72 7.47 18.92 -4.30
N TYR A 73 7.19 17.77 -3.67
CA TYR A 73 6.15 17.61 -2.67
C TYR A 73 6.79 17.18 -1.35
N THR A 74 6.60 17.97 -0.30
CA THR A 74 6.83 17.50 1.06
C THR A 74 5.53 16.91 1.56
N LEU A 75 5.58 15.69 2.08
CA LEU A 75 4.41 15.08 2.69
C LEU A 75 4.04 15.94 3.89
N GLY A 76 2.94 16.70 3.80
CA GLY A 76 2.38 17.38 4.94
C GLY A 76 2.04 16.30 5.96
N GLY A 77 2.62 16.37 7.16
CA GLY A 77 2.61 15.32 8.18
C GLY A 77 1.24 14.93 8.74
N ASP A 78 0.16 15.30 8.07
CA ASP A 78 -1.22 14.97 8.42
C ASP A 78 -1.66 13.72 7.62
N PHE A 79 -0.96 12.59 7.83
CA PHE A 79 -1.57 11.28 7.61
C PHE A 79 -2.51 11.01 8.79
N PRO A 80 -3.67 10.39 8.55
CA PRO A 80 -4.91 10.76 9.22
C PRO A 80 -4.87 10.43 10.72
N GLU A 81 -5.39 11.35 11.51
CA GLU A 81 -6.07 11.02 12.75
C GLU A 81 -7.28 10.13 12.43
N ASP A 82 -7.08 8.89 11.99
CA ASP A 82 -8.13 7.85 12.03
C ASP A 82 -8.28 7.39 13.48
N ILE A 83 -8.63 8.32 14.37
CA ILE A 83 -9.16 8.01 15.69
C ILE A 83 -10.64 7.71 15.50
N TYR A 84 -10.93 6.45 15.16
CA TYR A 84 -12.27 5.92 15.35
C TYR A 84 -12.54 5.84 16.86
N SER A 85 -13.24 6.84 17.40
CA SER A 85 -13.85 6.75 18.73
C SER A 85 -15.30 6.29 18.58
N LYS A 86 -15.66 5.24 19.32
CA LYS A 86 -17.02 4.71 19.43
C LYS A 86 -17.87 5.58 20.36
#